data_AF-F2NTD4-F1
#
_entry.id   AF-F2NTD4-F1
#
_cell.length_a   1.000
_cell.length_b   1.000
_cell.length_c   1.000
_cell.angle_alpha   90.00
_cell.angle_beta   90.00
_cell.angle_gamma   90.00
#
_symmetry.space_group_name_H-M   'P 1'
#
loop_
_entity.id
_entity.type
_entity.pdbx_description
1 polymer ?
#
loop_
_entity_poly.entity_id
_entity_poly.type
_entity_poly.pdbx_seq_one_letter_code
_entity_poly.pdbx_strand_id
1 'polypeptide(L)'
;MDARVLQIRALDKKTSDLKSAKNIVPQPSGWIKTVREAIGMTVSQLAARLGVTQPRITKMESNEDNLKLSTMKKAAEAMNCEFVYYFKPRTTFQNLVDEQAQKKAAEVLKTVNVNMALENQEIAEDEAVKDFASDLINTKIKQIWD
;
A
#
# COMPACT_ATOMS: atom_id res chain seq x y z
N MET A 1 14.01 -16.60 15.19
CA MET A 1 13.78 -15.41 14.34
C MET A 1 12.40 -15.59 13.73
N ASP A 2 11.47 -14.67 13.98
CA ASP A 2 10.09 -14.76 13.48
C ASP A 2 10.08 -14.77 11.94
N ALA A 3 9.42 -15.78 11.35
CA ALA A 3 9.30 -15.95 9.91
C ALA A 3 8.69 -14.72 9.21
N ARG A 4 7.83 -13.97 9.92
CA ARG A 4 7.21 -12.74 9.42
C ARG A 4 8.23 -11.62 9.17
N VAL A 5 9.23 -11.48 10.04
CA VAL A 5 10.29 -10.46 9.88
C VAL A 5 11.08 -10.73 8.59
N LEU A 6 11.33 -12.01 8.29
CA LEU A 6 11.97 -12.40 7.03
C LEU A 6 11.08 -12.09 5.81
N GLN A 7 9.76 -12.30 5.92
CA GLN A 7 8.81 -11.96 4.85
C GLN A 7 8.76 -10.46 4.57
N ILE A 8 8.76 -9.61 5.60
CA ILE A 8 8.78 -8.15 5.46
C ILE A 8 10.07 -7.69 4.79
N ARG A 9 11.21 -8.18 5.25
CA ARG A 9 12.52 -7.85 4.64
C ARG A 9 12.58 -8.29 3.17
N ALA A 10 12.05 -9.46 2.86
CA ALA A 10 11.97 -9.94 1.47
C ALA A 10 11.04 -9.05 0.62
N LEU A 11 9.92 -8.60 1.18
CA LEU A 11 9.00 -7.69 0.52
C LEU A 11 9.65 -6.33 0.27
N ASP A 12 10.29 -5.74 1.27
CA ASP A 12 11.01 -4.47 1.16
C ASP A 12 12.16 -4.54 0.14
N LYS A 13 12.84 -5.70 0.04
CA LYS A 13 13.88 -5.93 -0.96
C LYS A 13 13.29 -6.02 -2.36
N LYS A 14 12.15 -6.70 -2.55
CA LYS A 14 11.48 -6.80 -3.86
C LYS A 14 10.92 -5.47 -4.35
N THR A 15 10.64 -4.53 -3.43
CA THR A 15 9.96 -3.27 -3.75
C THR A 15 10.87 -2.06 -3.62
N SER A 16 12.16 -2.24 -3.30
CA SER A 16 13.14 -1.16 -3.13
C SER A 16 13.17 -0.23 -4.34
N ASP A 17 13.15 -0.81 -5.54
CA ASP A 17 13.31 -0.10 -6.80
C ASP A 17 12.00 0.63 -7.20
N LEU A 18 10.88 0.28 -6.56
CA LEU A 18 9.57 0.89 -6.77
C LEU A 18 9.30 2.04 -5.79
N LYS A 19 10.12 2.23 -4.75
CA LYS A 19 9.93 3.29 -3.74
C LYS A 19 9.98 4.69 -4.35
N SER A 20 10.86 4.89 -5.33
CA SER A 20 11.04 6.16 -6.04
C SER A 20 10.04 6.37 -7.19
N ALA A 21 9.26 5.35 -7.57
CA ALA A 21 8.29 5.46 -8.66
C ALA A 21 7.22 6.51 -8.29
N LYS A 22 7.13 7.57 -9.08
CA LYS A 22 6.03 8.53 -8.97
C LYS A 22 4.73 7.84 -9.40
N ASN A 23 3.60 8.25 -8.84
CA ASN A 23 2.32 7.84 -9.41
C ASN A 23 2.21 8.50 -10.78
N ILE A 24 2.38 7.71 -11.85
CA ILE A 24 2.36 8.17 -13.25
C ILE A 24 0.92 8.30 -13.77
N VAL A 25 -0.09 8.03 -12.93
CA VAL A 25 -1.50 7.97 -13.37
C VAL A 25 -1.83 9.23 -14.19
N PRO A 26 -2.15 9.06 -15.49
CA PRO A 26 -2.47 10.21 -16.33
C PRO A 26 -3.76 10.82 -15.79
N GLN A 27 -3.75 12.12 -15.52
CA GLN A 27 -4.93 12.90 -15.18
C GLN A 27 -5.16 13.88 -16.33
N PRO A 28 -6.40 14.06 -16.84
CA PRO A 28 -7.69 13.60 -16.28
C PRO A 28 -8.17 12.22 -16.79
N SER A 29 -7.46 11.58 -17.73
CA SER A 29 -7.88 10.31 -18.33
C SER A 29 -7.15 9.11 -17.72
N GLY A 30 -7.87 8.13 -17.18
CA GLY A 30 -7.28 6.88 -16.67
C GLY A 30 -6.40 6.11 -17.67
N TRP A 31 -5.73 5.06 -17.21
CA TRP A 31 -4.83 4.22 -17.99
C TRP A 31 -5.50 3.62 -19.23
N ILE A 32 -6.75 3.16 -19.12
CA ILE A 32 -7.45 2.50 -20.22
C ILE A 32 -7.55 3.44 -21.41
N LYS A 33 -8.10 4.64 -21.19
CA LYS A 33 -8.28 5.63 -22.25
C LYS A 33 -6.93 6.08 -22.80
N THR A 34 -6.00 6.42 -21.91
CA THR A 34 -4.69 6.96 -22.27
C THR A 34 -3.90 5.98 -23.12
N VAL A 35 -3.83 4.70 -22.72
CA VAL A 35 -3.13 3.66 -23.48
C VAL A 35 -3.84 3.40 -24.79
N ARG A 36 -5.17 3.23 -24.77
CA ARG A 36 -5.97 2.97 -25.98
C ARG A 36 -5.72 4.05 -27.05
N GLU A 37 -5.74 5.32 -26.66
CA GLU A 37 -5.50 6.45 -27.57
C GLU A 37 -4.04 6.51 -28.03
N ALA A 38 -3.08 6.30 -27.13
CA ALA A 38 -1.66 6.31 -27.47
C ALA A 38 -1.28 5.24 -28.51
N ILE A 39 -1.92 4.06 -28.46
CA ILE A 39 -1.71 2.97 -29.44
C ILE A 39 -2.61 3.07 -30.68
N GLY A 40 -3.40 4.15 -30.82
CA GLY A 40 -4.26 4.38 -31.98
C GLY A 40 -5.49 3.48 -32.07
N MET A 41 -5.96 2.93 -30.96
CA MET A 41 -7.12 2.03 -30.91
C MET A 41 -8.43 2.80 -30.72
N THR A 42 -9.45 2.46 -31.50
CA THR A 42 -10.80 3.03 -31.32
C THR A 42 -11.55 2.35 -30.17
N VAL A 43 -12.59 3.02 -29.66
CA VAL A 43 -13.50 2.43 -28.66
C VAL A 43 -14.15 1.13 -29.18
N SER A 44 -14.50 1.08 -30.47
CA SER A 44 -15.07 -0.12 -31.10
C SER A 44 -14.09 -1.29 -31.19
N GLN A 45 -12.82 -1.02 -31.46
CA GLN A 45 -11.78 -2.04 -31.50
C GLN A 45 -11.50 -2.61 -30.10
N LEU A 46 -11.41 -1.76 -29.07
CA LEU A 46 -11.25 -2.24 -27.69
C LEU A 46 -12.48 -3.04 -27.23
N ALA A 47 -13.68 -2.58 -27.58
CA ALA A 47 -14.93 -3.28 -27.28
C ALA A 47 -14.96 -4.68 -27.91
N ALA A 48 -14.57 -4.80 -29.18
CA ALA A 48 -14.49 -6.08 -29.89
C ALA A 48 -13.46 -7.02 -29.25
N ARG A 49 -12.27 -6.52 -28.89
CA ARG A 49 -11.22 -7.31 -28.21
C ARG A 49 -11.65 -7.81 -26.84
N LEU A 50 -12.46 -7.03 -26.12
CA LEU A 50 -12.99 -7.39 -24.81
C LEU A 50 -14.31 -8.20 -24.85
N GLY A 51 -14.92 -8.36 -26.04
CA GLY A 51 -16.23 -9.01 -26.18
C GLY A 51 -17.36 -8.23 -25.49
N VAL A 52 -17.30 -6.90 -25.48
CA VAL A 52 -18.28 -6.01 -24.84
C VAL A 52 -18.80 -4.94 -25.81
N THR A 53 -19.78 -4.15 -25.36
CA THR A 53 -20.33 -3.05 -26.16
C THR A 53 -19.48 -1.78 -26.04
N GLN A 54 -19.52 -0.91 -27.06
CA GLN A 54 -18.81 0.38 -27.04
C GLN A 54 -19.18 1.26 -25.82
N PRO A 55 -20.46 1.41 -25.43
CA PRO A 55 -20.81 2.18 -24.23
C PRO A 55 -20.20 1.62 -22.94
N ARG A 56 -19.95 0.31 -22.87
CA ARG A 56 -19.28 -0.30 -21.71
C ARG A 56 -17.82 0.14 -21.63
N ILE A 57 -17.14 0.29 -22.76
CA ILE A 57 -15.77 0.84 -22.80
C ILE A 57 -15.77 2.30 -22.37
N THR A 58 -16.67 3.14 -22.91
CA THR A 58 -16.78 4.54 -22.50
C THR A 58 -17.02 4.67 -20.99
N LYS A 59 -17.89 3.83 -20.41
CA LYS A 59 -18.14 3.78 -18.97
C LYS A 59 -16.92 3.30 -18.16
N MET A 60 -16.14 2.36 -18.70
CA MET A 60 -14.89 1.92 -18.09
C MET A 60 -13.88 3.06 -18.04
N GLU A 61 -13.71 3.79 -19.15
CA GLU A 61 -12.79 4.92 -19.25
C GLU A 61 -13.16 6.10 -18.34
N SER A 62 -14.46 6.40 -18.18
CA SER A 62 -14.92 7.50 -17.34
C SER A 62 -14.96 7.17 -15.84
N ASN A 63 -14.86 5.89 -15.48
CA ASN A 63 -15.04 5.42 -14.10
C ASN A 63 -14.00 4.36 -13.71
N GLU A 64 -12.76 4.56 -14.17
CA GLU A 64 -11.67 3.59 -14.05
C GLU A 64 -11.35 3.23 -12.59
N ASP A 65 -11.35 4.22 -11.70
CA ASP A 65 -11.03 4.05 -10.27
C ASP A 65 -12.00 3.11 -9.53
N ASN A 66 -13.23 2.95 -10.05
CA ASN A 66 -14.26 2.08 -9.48
C ASN A 66 -14.33 0.72 -10.18
N LEU A 67 -13.42 0.42 -11.10
CA LEU A 67 -13.38 -0.88 -11.76
C LEU A 67 -12.80 -1.94 -10.85
N LYS A 68 -13.36 -3.15 -10.95
CA LYS A 68 -12.75 -4.34 -10.36
C LYS A 68 -11.36 -4.54 -10.96
N LEU A 69 -10.39 -4.95 -10.14
CA LEU A 69 -9.03 -5.28 -10.62
C LEU A 69 -9.05 -6.34 -11.73
N SER A 70 -9.99 -7.29 -11.69
CA SER A 70 -10.17 -8.28 -12.76
C SER A 70 -10.60 -7.66 -14.10
N THR A 71 -11.36 -6.57 -14.08
CA THR A 71 -11.70 -5.80 -15.28
C THR A 71 -10.48 -5.05 -15.81
N MET A 72 -9.68 -4.43 -14.92
CA MET A 72 -8.44 -3.75 -15.30
C MET A 72 -7.45 -4.71 -15.96
N LYS A 73 -7.28 -5.92 -15.41
CA LYS A 73 -6.45 -6.98 -16.00
C LYS A 73 -6.90 -7.33 -17.41
N LYS A 74 -8.19 -7.59 -17.63
CA LYS A 74 -8.74 -7.88 -18.95
C LYS A 74 -8.52 -6.74 -19.95
N ALA A 75 -8.72 -5.49 -19.51
CA ALA A 75 -8.51 -4.32 -20.35
C ALA A 75 -7.04 -4.18 -20.77
N ALA A 76 -6.10 -4.40 -19.84
CA ALA A 76 -4.68 -4.41 -20.14
C ALA A 76 -4.33 -5.53 -21.12
N GLU A 77 -4.77 -6.77 -20.87
CA GLU A 77 -4.55 -7.92 -21.75
C GLU A 77 -5.07 -7.67 -23.18
N ALA A 78 -6.25 -7.06 -23.32
CA ALA A 78 -6.82 -6.71 -24.63
C ALA A 78 -5.97 -5.71 -25.43
N MET A 79 -5.21 -4.86 -24.73
CA MET A 79 -4.26 -3.90 -25.29
C MET A 79 -2.81 -4.43 -25.31
N ASN A 80 -2.60 -5.72 -25.05
CA ASN A 80 -1.29 -6.37 -24.95
C ASN A 80 -0.39 -5.72 -23.87
N CYS A 81 -0.99 -5.40 -22.73
CA CYS A 81 -0.33 -4.87 -21.55
C CYS A 81 -0.54 -5.79 -20.35
N GLU A 82 0.36 -5.72 -19.37
CA GLU A 82 0.17 -6.33 -18.06
C GLU A 82 -0.37 -5.29 -17.07
N PHE A 83 -1.40 -5.65 -16.31
CA PHE A 83 -1.87 -4.82 -15.20
C PHE A 83 -1.12 -5.19 -13.91
N VAL A 84 -0.18 -4.34 -13.53
CA VAL A 84 0.59 -4.47 -12.28
C VAL A 84 0.09 -3.43 -11.28
N TYR A 85 -0.25 -3.87 -10.06
CA TYR A 85 -0.58 -2.99 -8.94
C TYR A 85 0.28 -3.32 -7.73
N TYR A 86 0.58 -2.31 -6.93
CA TYR A 86 1.43 -2.44 -5.76
C TYR A 86 0.95 -1.50 -4.66
N PHE A 87 0.95 -1.98 -3.42
CA PHE A 87 0.76 -1.14 -2.25
C PHE A 87 2.05 -0.40 -1.95
N LYS A 88 2.14 0.87 -2.34
CA LYS A 88 3.30 1.70 -2.05
C LYS A 88 3.29 2.16 -0.58
N PRO A 89 4.20 1.69 0.30
CA PRO A 89 4.33 2.23 1.64
C PRO A 89 4.85 3.67 1.56
N ARG A 90 4.45 4.51 2.51
CA ARG A 90 4.99 5.87 2.65
C ARG A 90 6.46 5.85 3.13
N THR A 91 6.89 4.75 3.75
CA THR A 91 8.26 4.47 4.20
C THR A 91 8.70 3.08 3.69
N THR A 92 9.14 2.17 4.56
CA THR A 92 9.38 0.74 4.29
C THR A 92 8.34 -0.08 5.03
N PHE A 93 8.09 -1.33 4.63
CA PHE A 93 7.15 -2.18 5.39
C PHE A 93 7.66 -2.46 6.80
N GLN A 94 8.99 -2.58 6.97
CA GLN A 94 9.61 -2.72 8.28
C GLN A 94 9.37 -1.47 9.15
N ASN A 95 9.68 -0.28 8.62
CA ASN A 95 9.50 0.98 9.37
C ASN A 95 8.02 1.20 9.71
N LEU A 96 7.10 0.85 8.81
CA LEU A 96 5.66 0.93 9.07
C LEU A 96 5.26 0.11 10.31
N VAL A 97 5.79 -1.10 10.46
CA VAL A 97 5.56 -1.94 11.65
C VAL A 97 6.22 -1.34 12.89
N ASP A 98 7.47 -0.87 12.77
CA ASP A 98 8.23 -0.32 13.88
C ASP A 98 7.58 0.96 14.43
N GLU A 99 7.15 1.86 13.55
CA GLU A 99 6.41 3.08 13.87
C GLU A 99 5.09 2.76 14.57
N GLN A 100 4.35 1.76 14.08
CA GLN A 100 3.09 1.34 14.70
C GLN A 100 3.31 0.73 16.09
N ALA A 101 4.34 -0.10 16.26
CA ALA A 101 4.69 -0.69 17.55
C ALA A 101 5.11 0.38 18.58
N GLN A 102 5.92 1.35 18.17
CA GLN A 102 6.29 2.50 19.01
C GLN A 102 5.07 3.32 19.42
N LYS A 103 4.17 3.59 18.48
CA LYS A 103 2.91 4.30 18.77
C LYS A 103 2.07 3.56 19.80
N LYS A 104 1.93 2.24 19.67
CA LYS A 104 1.17 1.43 20.63
C LYS A 104 1.85 1.37 22.00
N ALA A 105 3.17 1.18 22.01
CA ALA A 105 3.94 1.15 23.24
C ALA A 105 3.82 2.47 24.03
N ALA A 106 3.93 3.61 23.35
CA ALA A 106 3.73 4.93 23.94
C ALA A 106 2.32 5.12 24.50
N GLU A 107 1.27 4.64 23.80
CA GLU A 107 -0.11 4.71 24.28
C GLU A 107 -0.31 3.92 25.59
N VAL A 108 0.20 2.69 25.63
CA VAL A 108 0.07 1.80 26.80
C VAL A 108 0.86 2.36 27.98
N LEU A 109 2.12 2.74 27.75
CA LEU A 109 2.99 3.26 28.80
C LEU A 109 2.49 4.60 29.34
N LYS A 110 1.96 5.49 28.50
CA LYS A 110 1.31 6.72 28.95
C LYS A 110 0.14 6.43 29.89
N THR A 111 -0.69 5.43 29.58
CA THR A 111 -1.81 5.02 30.43
C THR A 111 -1.35 4.51 31.79
N VAL A 112 -0.21 3.80 31.83
CA VAL A 112 0.40 3.29 33.07
C VAL A 112 1.09 4.42 33.86
N ASN A 113 1.79 5.32 33.18
CA ASN A 113 2.54 6.45 33.76
C ASN A 113 1.64 7.57 34.31
N VAL A 114 0.39 7.72 33.84
CA VAL A 114 -0.59 8.65 34.45
C VAL A 114 -0.81 8.36 35.95
N ASN A 115 -0.49 7.16 36.43
CA ASN A 115 -0.59 6.81 37.85
C ASN A 115 0.67 7.11 38.68
N MET A 116 1.78 7.59 38.11
CA MET A 116 3.02 7.89 38.85
C MET A 116 3.73 9.12 38.29
N ALA A 117 3.63 10.24 38.99
CA ALA A 117 4.16 11.52 38.55
C ALA A 117 5.64 11.75 38.92
N LEU A 118 6.37 12.28 37.92
CA LEU A 118 7.40 13.34 37.94
C LEU A 118 8.78 13.06 38.55
N GLU A 119 9.77 12.84 37.68
CA GLU A 119 10.88 13.77 37.33
C GLU A 119 12.03 12.99 36.65
N ASN A 120 12.67 13.59 35.63
CA ASN A 120 13.76 13.02 34.81
C ASN A 120 13.38 11.85 33.85
N GLN A 121 12.08 11.69 33.55
CA GLN A 121 11.53 10.51 32.85
C GLN A 121 11.63 10.52 31.31
N GLU A 122 11.87 11.64 30.62
CA GLU A 122 11.71 11.67 29.14
C GLU A 122 12.65 10.73 28.37
N ILE A 123 13.94 10.67 28.72
CA ILE A 123 14.91 9.77 28.05
C ILE A 123 14.64 8.30 28.42
N ALA A 124 14.26 8.05 29.68
CA ALA A 124 13.90 6.70 30.15
C ALA A 124 12.57 6.23 29.54
N GLU A 125 11.65 7.14 29.25
CA GLU A 125 10.37 6.86 28.59
C GLU A 125 10.56 6.50 27.13
N ASP A 126 11.47 7.18 26.41
CA ASP A 126 11.82 6.83 25.03
C ASP A 126 12.49 5.44 24.93
N GLU A 127 13.38 5.08 25.87
CA GLU A 127 13.96 3.75 25.93
C GLU A 127 12.92 2.68 26.29
N ALA A 128 12.07 2.94 27.30
CA ALA A 128 10.99 2.03 27.69
C ALA A 128 9.98 1.80 26.55
N VAL A 129 9.67 2.83 25.76
CA VAL A 129 8.82 2.73 24.57
C VAL A 129 9.47 1.84 23.52
N LYS A 130 10.77 2.00 23.24
CA LYS A 130 11.49 1.17 22.26
C LYS A 130 11.59 -0.29 22.68
N ASP A 131 11.86 -0.54 23.96
CA ASP A 131 11.97 -1.89 24.51
C ASP A 131 10.60 -2.58 24.48
N PHE A 132 9.55 -1.88 24.92
CA PHE A 132 8.20 -2.42 24.89
C PHE A 132 7.68 -2.61 23.46
N ALA A 133 8.00 -1.70 22.53
CA ALA A 133 7.69 -1.87 21.11
C ALA A 133 8.38 -3.11 20.53
N SER A 134 9.65 -3.34 20.90
CA SER A 134 10.40 -4.53 20.49
C SER A 134 9.78 -5.82 21.04
N ASP A 135 9.35 -5.80 22.31
CA ASP A 135 8.61 -6.93 22.90
C ASP A 135 7.29 -7.17 22.17
N LEU A 136 6.48 -6.12 21.93
CA LEU A 136 5.23 -6.22 21.18
C LEU A 136 5.42 -6.83 19.79
N ILE A 137 6.47 -6.44 19.07
CA ILE A 137 6.80 -6.99 17.74
C ILE A 137 7.11 -8.50 17.84
N ASN A 138 7.79 -8.94 18.89
CA ASN A 138 8.25 -10.32 19.05
C ASN A 138 7.18 -11.26 19.65
N THR A 139 6.32 -10.75 20.54
CA THR A 139 5.42 -11.58 21.34
C THR A 139 3.94 -11.35 21.06
N LYS A 140 3.53 -10.11 20.74
CA LYS A 140 2.11 -9.71 20.68
C LYS A 140 1.78 -8.83 19.48
N ILE A 141 2.32 -9.18 18.31
CA ILE A 141 2.27 -8.25 17.18
C ILE A 141 0.87 -7.87 16.69
N LYS A 142 -0.14 -8.71 16.90
CA LYS A 142 -1.52 -8.34 16.53
C LYS A 142 -2.00 -7.10 17.31
N GLN A 143 -1.54 -6.94 18.55
CA GLN A 143 -1.95 -5.85 19.44
C GLN A 143 -1.40 -4.49 19.05
N ILE A 144 -0.38 -4.42 18.18
CA ILE A 144 0.08 -3.12 17.69
C ILE A 144 -0.97 -2.44 16.81
N TRP A 145 -1.97 -3.18 16.31
CA TRP A 145 -3.02 -2.69 15.41
C TRP A 145 -4.36 -2.44 16.08
N ASP A 146 -4.51 -2.84 17.35
CA ASP A 146 -5.68 -2.56 18.19
C ASP A 146 -5.61 -1.14 18.76
#